data_AF-A0A9E8AY44-F1
#
_entry.id   AF-A0A9E8AY44-F1
#
_cell.length_a   1.000
_cell.length_b   1.000
_cell.length_c   1.000
_cell.angle_alpha   90.00
_cell.angle_beta   90.00
_cell.angle_gamma   90.00
#
_symmetry.space_group_name_H-M   'P 1'
#
loop_
_entity.id
_entity.type
_entity.pdbx_description
1 polymer ?
#
loop_
_entity_poly.entity_id
_entity_poly.type
_entity_poly.pdbx_seq_one_letter_code
_entity_poly.pdbx_strand_id
1 'polypeptide(L)'
;MDGELIFAFVFAGCLLTAMVSWLVFGRLSMAKIEKAIMAEGKPRPCPWDGVGGRLVWYAYAVALPESFFNEVDNRQLNTSDVKRYTTRADQLRAWVFMIAGHGFVLLVFAAVVFDFG
;
A
#
# COMPACT_ATOMS: atom_id res chain seq x y z
N MET A 1 -8.61 -26.78 20.18
CA MET A 1 -7.23 -26.37 20.54
C MET A 1 -6.33 -26.18 19.31
N ASP A 2 -6.48 -26.95 18.23
CA ASP A 2 -5.62 -26.78 17.03
C ASP A 2 -5.99 -25.58 16.14
N GLY A 3 -7.30 -25.32 15.96
CA GLY A 3 -7.78 -24.27 15.05
C GLY A 3 -7.43 -22.84 15.47
N GLU A 4 -7.60 -22.53 16.76
CA GLU A 4 -7.24 -21.21 17.33
C GLU A 4 -5.74 -20.93 17.22
N LEU A 5 -4.90 -21.94 17.47
CA LEU A 5 -3.45 -21.81 17.36
C LEU A 5 -3.04 -21.59 15.89
N ILE A 6 -3.62 -22.35 14.96
CA ILE A 6 -3.40 -22.15 13.51
C ILE A 6 -3.83 -20.74 13.10
N PHE A 7 -5.01 -20.30 13.52
CA PHE A 7 -5.51 -18.96 13.25
C PHE A 7 -4.57 -17.89 13.79
N ALA A 8 -4.10 -18.01 15.04
CA ALA A 8 -3.16 -17.08 15.65
C ALA A 8 -1.84 -16.97 14.86
N PHE A 9 -1.28 -18.10 14.41
CA PHE A 9 -0.07 -18.09 13.58
C PHE A 9 -0.30 -17.48 12.21
N VAL A 10 -1.43 -17.79 11.55
CA VAL A 10 -1.80 -17.19 10.27
C VAL A 10 -1.99 -15.69 10.43
N PHE A 11 -2.70 -15.26 11.47
CA PHE A 11 -2.94 -13.86 11.79
C PHE A 11 -1.64 -13.10 12.02
N ALA A 12 -0.76 -13.62 12.88
CA ALA A 12 0.54 -13.03 13.15
C ALA A 12 1.40 -12.97 11.88
N GLY A 13 1.40 -14.03 11.07
CA GLY A 13 2.13 -14.07 9.80
C GLY A 13 1.63 -13.03 8.79
N CYS A 14 0.32 -12.89 8.64
CA CYS A 14 -0.30 -11.89 7.77
C CYS A 14 -0.01 -10.46 8.27
N LEU A 15 -0.15 -10.21 9.58
CA LEU A 15 0.15 -8.91 10.19
C LEU A 15 1.61 -8.53 9.94
N LEU A 16 2.55 -9.42 10.25
CA LEU A 16 3.99 -9.16 10.06
C LEU A 16 4.31 -8.91 8.59
N THR A 17 3.74 -9.69 7.68
CA THR A 17 3.93 -9.50 6.24
C THR A 17 3.38 -8.15 5.76
N ALA A 18 2.19 -7.76 6.23
CA ALA A 18 1.60 -6.46 5.95
C ALA A 18 2.47 -5.31 6.49
N MET A 19 2.95 -5.41 7.74
CA MET A 19 3.82 -4.39 8.35
C MET A 19 5.17 -4.26 7.65
N VAL A 20 5.84 -5.38 7.35
CA VAL A 20 7.14 -5.37 6.67
C VAL A 20 6.99 -4.82 5.26
N SER A 21 6.01 -5.28 4.49
CA SER A 21 5.76 -4.76 3.15
C SER A 21 5.39 -3.28 3.14
N TRP A 22 4.61 -2.82 4.13
CA TRP A 22 4.29 -1.41 4.34
C TRP A 22 5.54 -0.56 4.54
N LEU A 23 6.44 -0.96 5.45
CA LEU A 23 7.70 -0.26 5.70
C LEU A 23 8.64 -0.29 4.48
N VAL A 24 8.79 -1.45 3.84
CA VAL A 24 9.65 -1.63 2.66
C VAL A 24 9.17 -0.77 1.50
N PHE A 25 7.88 -0.79 1.17
CA PHE A 25 7.32 0.03 0.11
C PHE A 25 7.43 1.53 0.46
N GLY A 26 7.11 1.91 1.69
CA GLY A 26 7.19 3.30 2.14
C GLY A 26 8.59 3.90 2.04
N ARG A 27 9.61 3.13 2.47
CA ARG A 27 10.99 3.63 2.54
C ARG A 27 11.75 3.49 1.23
N LEU A 28 11.54 2.41 0.48
CA LEU A 28 12.32 2.13 -0.73
C LEU A 28 11.64 2.60 -2.02
N SER A 29 10.31 2.67 -2.05
CA SER A 29 9.55 3.08 -3.23
C SER A 29 8.97 4.48 -3.08
N MET A 30 8.07 4.69 -2.12
CA MET A 30 7.38 5.98 -1.97
C MET A 30 8.37 7.13 -1.73
N ALA A 31 9.26 7.00 -0.75
CA ALA A 31 10.24 8.06 -0.45
C ALA A 31 11.19 8.37 -1.63
N LYS A 32 11.55 7.34 -2.42
CA LYS A 32 12.36 7.51 -3.63
C LYS A 32 11.60 8.28 -4.71
N ILE A 33 10.34 7.90 -4.97
CA ILE A 33 9.48 8.56 -5.96
C ILE A 33 9.22 10.02 -5.56
N GLU A 34 8.89 10.27 -4.28
CA GLU A 34 8.69 11.62 -3.77
C GLU A 34 9.92 12.49 -3.94
N LYS A 35 11.10 11.97 -3.60
CA LYS A 35 12.36 12.68 -3.77
C LYS A 35 12.61 13.05 -5.24
N ALA A 36 12.28 12.17 -6.18
CA ALA A 36 12.45 12.42 -7.61
C ALA A 36 11.49 13.51 -8.12
N ILE A 37 10.23 13.48 -7.68
CA ILE A 37 9.23 14.48 -8.05
C ILE A 37 9.60 15.86 -7.50
N MET A 38 9.99 15.91 -6.22
CA MET A 38 10.38 17.16 -5.56
C MET A 38 11.67 17.77 -6.16
N ALA A 39 12.56 16.94 -6.72
CA ALA A 39 13.75 17.43 -7.41
C ALA A 39 13.43 18.23 -8.69
N GLU A 40 12.23 18.06 -9.27
CA GLU A 40 11.73 18.89 -10.38
C GLU A 40 11.08 20.21 -9.92
N GLY A 41 11.14 20.52 -8.61
CA GLY A 41 10.49 21.70 -8.04
C GLY A 41 8.97 21.56 -7.87
N LYS A 42 8.42 20.37 -8.12
CA LYS A 42 7.00 20.07 -7.90
C LYS A 42 6.71 19.89 -6.42
N PRO A 43 5.51 20.29 -5.94
CA PRO A 43 5.10 19.99 -4.58
C PRO A 43 4.97 18.48 -4.37
N ARG A 44 4.97 18.06 -3.10
CA ARG A 44 4.76 16.66 -2.75
C ARG A 44 3.40 16.19 -3.30
N PRO A 45 3.33 15.07 -4.04
CA PRO A 45 2.12 14.66 -4.76
C PRO A 45 0.89 14.46 -3.88
N CYS A 46 1.07 14.07 -2.61
CA CYS A 46 -0.02 13.88 -1.66
C CYS A 46 0.22 14.76 -0.42
N PRO A 47 -0.61 15.79 -0.20
CA PRO A 47 -0.46 16.72 0.92
C PRO A 47 -0.97 16.14 2.24
N TRP A 48 -1.85 15.14 2.22
CA TRP A 48 -2.34 14.48 3.43
C TRP A 48 -1.35 13.39 3.88
N ASP A 49 -0.88 13.48 5.11
CA ASP A 49 0.05 12.54 5.74
C ASP A 49 -0.57 11.90 6.98
N GLY A 50 -1.87 11.59 6.92
CA GLY A 50 -2.57 10.88 8.00
C GLY A 50 -2.01 9.48 8.24
N VAL A 51 -2.70 8.67 9.06
CA VAL A 51 -2.23 7.34 9.50
C VAL A 51 -2.06 6.36 8.34
N GLY A 52 -0.93 6.43 7.63
CA GLY A 52 -0.56 5.54 6.53
C GLY A 52 -1.32 5.72 5.20
N GLY A 53 -2.36 6.56 5.15
CA GLY A 53 -3.22 6.64 3.96
C GLY A 53 -2.52 7.18 2.70
N ARG A 54 -1.53 8.07 2.85
CA ARG A 54 -0.66 8.47 1.72
C ARG A 54 0.00 7.26 1.06
N LEU A 55 0.57 6.39 1.88
CA LEU A 55 1.31 5.24 1.39
C LEU A 55 0.39 4.26 0.65
N VAL A 56 -0.85 4.12 1.10
CA VAL A 56 -1.89 3.36 0.40
C VAL A 56 -2.17 3.96 -0.98
N TRP A 57 -2.38 5.28 -1.10
CA TRP A 57 -2.61 5.91 -2.41
C TRP A 57 -1.44 5.77 -3.36
N TYR A 58 -0.20 5.90 -2.87
CA TYR A 58 0.99 5.59 -3.68
C TYR A 58 1.02 4.14 -4.13
N ALA A 59 0.67 3.19 -3.26
CA ALA A 59 0.65 1.78 -3.62
C ALA A 59 -0.35 1.50 -4.76
N TYR A 60 -1.55 2.08 -4.68
CA TYR A 60 -2.55 2.01 -5.74
C TYR A 60 -2.04 2.62 -7.05
N ALA A 61 -1.51 3.84 -7.01
CA ALA A 61 -0.99 4.53 -8.21
C ALA A 61 0.22 3.80 -8.82
N VAL A 62 1.06 3.18 -7.99
CA VAL A 62 2.22 2.42 -8.46
C VAL A 62 1.79 1.07 -9.04
N ALA A 63 0.90 0.33 -8.36
CA ALA A 63 0.51 -1.04 -8.75
C ALA A 63 -0.43 -1.10 -9.96
N LEU A 64 -1.44 -0.23 -10.03
CA LEU A 64 -2.50 -0.30 -11.04
C LEU A 64 -2.14 0.47 -12.31
N PRO A 65 -2.64 0.05 -13.49
CA PRO A 65 -2.45 0.80 -14.73
C PRO A 65 -3.10 2.18 -14.67
N GLU A 66 -2.60 3.14 -15.44
CA GLU A 66 -3.15 4.52 -15.49
C GLU A 66 -4.63 4.54 -15.85
N SER A 67 -5.08 3.60 -16.68
CA SER A 67 -6.50 3.44 -17.05
C SER A 67 -7.44 3.27 -15.87
N PHE A 68 -6.96 2.75 -14.74
CA PHE A 68 -7.76 2.61 -13.53
C PHE A 68 -8.11 3.96 -12.88
N PHE A 69 -7.34 5.00 -13.17
CA PHE A 69 -7.50 6.34 -12.59
C PHE A 69 -8.01 7.38 -13.59
N ASN A 70 -8.24 7.01 -14.86
CA ASN A 70 -8.62 7.95 -15.91
C ASN A 70 -9.98 8.65 -15.68
N GLU A 71 -10.89 8.03 -14.93
CA GLU A 71 -12.21 8.61 -14.61
C GLU A 71 -12.30 9.19 -13.20
N VAL A 72 -11.35 8.84 -12.32
CA VAL A 72 -11.34 9.37 -10.96
C VAL A 72 -10.47 10.60 -10.99
N ASP A 73 -11.10 11.77 -11.07
CA ASP A 73 -10.52 13.12 -10.91
C ASP A 73 -9.93 13.27 -9.48
N ASN A 74 -8.93 12.42 -9.18
CA ASN A 74 -8.41 12.18 -7.85
C ASN A 74 -7.42 13.29 -7.52
N ARG A 75 -7.97 14.42 -7.10
CA ARG A 75 -7.28 15.61 -6.57
C ARG A 75 -6.21 15.33 -5.49
N GLN A 76 -6.14 14.13 -4.94
CA GLN A 76 -5.26 13.80 -3.82
C GLN A 76 -3.86 13.34 -4.24
N LEU A 77 -3.67 12.85 -5.47
CA LEU A 77 -2.37 12.38 -5.96
C LEU A 77 -2.27 12.56 -7.48
N ASN A 78 -1.25 13.27 -7.96
CA ASN A 78 -0.94 13.30 -9.39
C ASN A 78 -0.32 11.95 -9.83
N THR A 79 -1.16 11.04 -10.32
CA THR A 79 -0.77 9.68 -10.69
C THR A 79 0.24 9.64 -11.85
N SER A 80 0.17 10.59 -12.78
CA SER A 80 1.11 10.68 -13.91
C SER A 80 2.55 10.97 -13.45
N ASP A 81 2.72 11.88 -12.50
CA ASP A 81 4.01 12.18 -11.89
C ASP A 81 4.57 10.95 -11.15
N VAL A 82 3.72 10.24 -10.41
CA VAL A 82 4.13 9.00 -9.70
C VAL A 82 4.55 7.90 -10.68
N LYS A 83 3.79 7.72 -11.76
CA LYS A 83 4.08 6.71 -12.78
C LYS A 83 5.40 6.95 -13.50
N ARG A 84 5.74 8.22 -13.77
CA ARG A 84 6.99 8.60 -14.43
C ARG A 84 8.25 8.09 -13.71
N TYR A 85 8.23 8.00 -12.38
CA TYR A 85 9.37 7.51 -11.57
C TYR A 85 9.19 6.08 -11.05
N THR A 86 8.11 5.42 -11.45
CA THR A 86 7.82 4.05 -11.03
C THR A 86 8.67 3.06 -11.81
N THR A 87 9.39 2.21 -11.09
CA THR A 87 10.11 1.07 -11.67
C THR A 87 9.33 -0.24 -11.49
N ARG A 88 9.67 -1.30 -12.24
CA ARG A 88 9.08 -2.64 -12.04
C ARG A 88 9.27 -3.17 -10.62
N ALA A 89 10.40 -2.82 -9.97
CA ALA A 89 10.65 -3.20 -8.59
C ALA A 89 9.71 -2.47 -7.62
N ASP A 90 9.36 -1.21 -7.90
CA ASP A 90 8.35 -0.48 -7.13
C ASP A 90 6.96 -1.08 -7.33
N GLN A 91 6.62 -1.47 -8.55
CA GLN A 91 5.36 -2.17 -8.86
C GLN A 91 5.24 -3.47 -8.08
N LEU A 92 6.28 -4.30 -8.06
CA LEU A 92 6.27 -5.54 -7.29
C LEU A 92 6.07 -5.26 -5.79
N ARG A 93 6.81 -4.31 -5.22
CA ARG A 93 6.65 -3.94 -3.80
C ARG A 93 5.24 -3.41 -3.49
N ALA A 94 4.67 -2.61 -4.39
CA ALA A 94 3.32 -2.10 -4.26
C ALA A 94 2.30 -3.24 -4.29
N TRP A 95 2.43 -4.19 -5.22
CA TRP A 95 1.56 -5.37 -5.29
C TRP A 95 1.66 -6.25 -4.05
N VAL A 96 2.88 -6.51 -3.55
CA VAL A 96 3.10 -7.27 -2.31
C VAL A 96 2.41 -6.58 -1.13
N PHE A 97 2.61 -5.26 -0.96
CA PHE A 97 1.95 -4.50 0.10
C PHE A 97 0.43 -4.51 -0.06
N MET A 98 -0.08 -4.33 -1.27
CA MET A 98 -1.51 -4.34 -1.57
C MET A 98 -2.15 -5.68 -1.21
N ILE A 99 -1.58 -6.80 -1.65
CA ILE A 99 -2.10 -8.14 -1.37
C ILE A 99 -2.01 -8.44 0.13
N ALA A 100 -0.87 -8.16 0.77
CA ALA A 100 -0.68 -8.40 2.20
C ALA A 100 -1.62 -7.54 3.06
N GLY A 101 -1.76 -6.26 2.72
CA GLY A 101 -2.62 -5.31 3.43
C GLY A 101 -4.10 -5.67 3.29
N HIS A 102 -4.60 -5.89 2.08
CA HIS A 102 -6.00 -6.27 1.86
C HIS A 102 -6.29 -7.66 2.43
N GLY A 103 -5.37 -8.61 2.28
CA GLY A 103 -5.49 -9.93 2.88
C GLY A 103 -5.61 -9.87 4.40
N PHE A 104 -4.78 -9.04 5.06
CA PHE A 104 -4.86 -8.84 6.50
C PHE A 104 -6.18 -8.16 6.92
N VAL A 105 -6.62 -7.12 6.21
CA VAL A 105 -7.91 -6.45 6.50
C VAL A 105 -9.08 -7.43 6.35
N LEU A 106 -9.08 -8.26 5.31
CA LEU A 106 -10.10 -9.30 5.12
C LEU A 106 -10.05 -10.36 6.22
N LEU A 107 -8.85 -10.74 6.67
CA LEU A 107 -8.68 -11.66 7.79
C LEU A 107 -9.23 -11.10 9.10
N VAL A 108 -8.94 -9.82 9.41
CA VAL A 108 -9.50 -9.11 10.57
C VAL A 108 -11.02 -9.05 10.47
N PHE A 109 -11.55 -8.71 9.29
CA PHE A 109 -12.99 -8.69 9.07
C PHE A 109 -13.64 -10.06 9.31
N ALA A 110 -13.04 -11.13 8.77
CA ALA A 110 -13.50 -12.49 9.00
C ALA A 110 -13.44 -12.86 10.49
N ALA A 111 -12.37 -12.49 11.20
CA ALA A 111 -12.22 -12.75 12.63
C ALA A 111 -13.38 -12.15 13.44
N VAL A 112 -13.73 -10.89 13.14
CA VAL A 112 -14.82 -10.17 13.81
C VAL A 112 -16.19 -10.73 13.44
N VAL A 113 -16.43 -11.04 12.17
CA VAL A 113 -17.74 -11.52 11.68
C VAL A 113 -18.06 -12.94 12.16
N PHE A 114 -17.06 -13.80 12.21
CA PHE A 114 -17.23 -15.20 12.61
C PHE A 114 -16.88 -15.46 14.08
N ASP A 115 -16.65 -14.41 14.85
CA ASP A 115 -16.35 -14.46 16.29
C ASP A 115 -15.17 -15.39 16.62
N PHE A 116 -14.10 -15.31 15.82
CA PHE A 116 -12.83 -15.93 16.16
C PHE A 116 -12.16 -15.07 17.25
N GLY A 117 -12.43 -15.39 18.51
CA GLY A 117 -11.91 -14.73 19.71
C GLY A 117 -11.41 -15.73 20.75
#